data_AF-A0A437QRD1-F1
#
_entry.id   AF-A0A437QRD1-F1
#
_cell.length_a   1.000
_cell.length_b   1.000
_cell.length_c   1.000
_cell.angle_alpha   90.00
_cell.angle_beta   90.00
_cell.angle_gamma   90.00
#
_symmetry.space_group_name_H-M   'P 1'
#
loop_
_entity.id
_entity.type
_entity.pdbx_description
1 polymer ?
#
loop_
_entity_poly.entity_id
_entity_poly.type
_entity_poly.pdbx_seq_one_letter_code
_entity_poly.pdbx_strand_id
1 'polypeptide(L)'
;MVNKIDKPSSVSPVRSSTGRAAKSQLAAPQPTVGSLELPTQWRLELAAIPPEQRLPWLAMRLTKHVLAEKFSLVDDTAPEYVRLSRRICQAILENPKEISRLQKLLQS
;
A
#
# COMPACT_ATOMS: atom_id res chain seq x y z
N MET A 1 10.94 31.13 -55.32
CA MET A 1 12.40 31.14 -55.60
C MET A 1 13.03 29.98 -54.85
N VAL A 2 13.69 29.10 -55.58
CA VAL A 2 14.22 27.82 -55.13
C VAL A 2 15.68 28.04 -54.73
N ASN A 3 16.04 27.81 -53.47
CA ASN A 3 17.44 27.57 -53.12
C ASN A 3 17.58 26.10 -52.69
N LYS A 4 18.15 25.33 -53.61
CA LYS A 4 18.82 24.05 -53.39
C LYS A 4 20.17 24.31 -52.71
N ILE A 5 20.86 23.21 -52.34
CA ILE A 5 22.30 23.09 -52.00
C ILE A 5 22.54 23.17 -50.47
N ASP A 6 23.15 22.24 -49.74
CA ASP A 6 23.83 20.98 -50.05
C ASP A 6 23.82 20.06 -48.81
N LYS A 7 23.81 18.74 -49.03
CA LYS A 7 24.34 17.76 -48.05
C LYS A 7 25.82 17.59 -48.38
N PRO A 8 26.71 17.43 -47.39
CA PRO A 8 27.42 16.15 -47.38
C PRO A 8 27.81 15.59 -46.00
N SER A 9 27.95 14.26 -45.99
CA SER A 9 28.83 13.41 -45.17
C SER A 9 28.51 13.26 -43.68
N SER A 10 28.00 12.10 -43.22
CA SER A 10 28.67 10.79 -43.12
C SER A 10 29.85 10.79 -42.16
N VAL A 11 29.57 10.62 -40.87
CA VAL A 11 30.53 10.05 -39.92
C VAL A 11 29.75 9.19 -38.90
N SER A 12 29.97 7.88 -38.94
CA SER A 12 29.74 6.94 -37.83
C SER A 12 31.05 6.16 -37.66
N PRO A 13 31.36 5.52 -36.52
CA PRO A 13 30.97 5.77 -35.13
C PRO A 13 32.22 5.91 -34.23
N VAL A 14 32.21 6.78 -33.21
CA VAL A 14 33.26 6.72 -32.16
C VAL A 14 32.70 5.93 -30.98
N ARG A 15 33.20 4.70 -30.84
CA ARG A 15 33.10 3.90 -29.61
C ARG A 15 33.76 4.68 -28.47
N SER A 16 32.95 5.29 -27.60
CA SER A 16 33.41 5.70 -26.28
C SER A 16 33.03 4.61 -25.27
N SER A 17 33.97 3.68 -25.06
CA SER A 17 33.94 2.70 -23.98
C SER A 17 34.62 3.27 -22.75
N THR A 18 33.88 3.94 -21.86
CA THR A 18 34.23 4.10 -20.43
C THR A 18 32.94 4.58 -19.74
N GLY A 19 32.22 3.79 -18.94
CA GLY A 19 32.73 3.06 -17.79
C GLY A 19 32.72 3.96 -16.55
N ARG A 20 31.56 4.43 -16.07
CA ARG A 20 31.38 4.74 -14.64
C ARG A 20 29.94 4.99 -14.22
N ALA A 21 29.59 4.28 -13.16
CA ALA A 21 28.54 4.54 -12.18
C ALA A 21 27.11 4.61 -12.71
N ALA A 22 26.43 3.48 -12.52
CA ALA A 22 25.03 3.48 -12.11
C ALA A 22 24.83 4.61 -11.09
N LYS A 23 24.27 5.73 -11.55
CA LYS A 23 23.52 6.59 -10.66
C LYS A 23 22.35 5.73 -10.24
N SER A 24 22.49 5.05 -9.09
CA SER A 24 21.38 4.82 -8.19
C SER A 24 20.71 6.18 -8.04
N GLN A 25 19.75 6.45 -8.92
CA GLN A 25 18.67 7.33 -8.58
C GLN A 25 18.11 6.69 -7.32
N LEU A 26 18.51 7.27 -6.19
CA LEU A 26 17.82 7.13 -4.93
C LEU A 26 16.37 7.43 -5.31
N ALA A 27 15.60 6.37 -5.56
CA ALA A 27 14.21 6.49 -5.87
C ALA A 27 13.63 7.11 -4.61
N ALA A 28 13.42 8.42 -4.65
CA ALA A 28 12.52 9.08 -3.73
C ALA A 28 11.28 8.18 -3.67
N PRO A 29 10.83 7.75 -2.47
CA PRO A 29 9.61 6.96 -2.39
C PRO A 29 8.54 7.81 -3.06
N GLN A 30 8.12 7.40 -4.27
CA GLN A 30 6.94 7.97 -4.88
C GLN A 30 5.83 7.75 -3.85
N PRO A 31 5.03 8.77 -3.51
CA PRO A 31 3.86 8.54 -2.66
C PRO A 31 2.91 7.69 -3.51
N THR A 32 3.06 6.36 -3.40
CA THR A 32 2.22 5.39 -4.07
C THR A 32 0.83 5.58 -3.49
N VAL A 33 -0.04 6.22 -4.26
CA VAL A 33 -1.45 6.36 -3.93
C VAL A 33 -2.03 4.95 -3.80
N GLY A 34 -2.31 4.53 -2.56
CA GLY A 34 -3.32 3.52 -2.27
C GLY A 34 -2.91 2.04 -2.33
N SER A 35 -1.64 1.67 -2.15
CA SER A 35 -1.35 0.29 -1.73
C SER A 35 -1.54 0.20 -0.23
N LEU A 36 -2.74 -0.22 0.20
CA LEU A 36 -3.02 -0.49 1.61
C LEU A 36 -2.31 -1.79 2.00
N GLU A 37 -0.99 -1.74 2.12
CA GLU A 37 -0.22 -2.90 2.57
C GLU A 37 -0.43 -3.10 4.06
N LEU A 38 -0.77 -4.33 4.44
CA LEU A 38 -0.84 -4.68 5.85
C LEU A 38 0.54 -4.52 6.48
N PRO A 39 0.66 -3.85 7.64
CA PRO A 39 1.91 -3.77 8.38
C PRO A 39 2.51 -5.17 8.54
N THR A 40 3.82 -5.31 8.37
CA THR A 40 4.51 -6.62 8.44
C THR A 40 4.21 -7.34 9.75
N GLN A 41 4.10 -6.61 10.86
CA GLN A 41 3.71 -7.16 12.16
C GLN A 41 2.31 -7.79 12.13
N TRP A 42 1.35 -7.15 11.46
CA TRP A 42 -0.02 -7.68 11.37
C TRP A 42 -0.07 -8.94 10.51
N ARG A 43 0.75 -9.03 9.45
CA ARG A 43 0.87 -10.25 8.64
C ARG A 43 1.42 -11.41 9.48
N LEU A 44 2.40 -11.16 10.34
CA LEU A 44 2.95 -12.17 11.26
C LEU A 44 1.92 -12.62 12.31
N GLU A 45 1.22 -11.68 12.95
CA GLU A 45 0.14 -11.98 13.89
C GLU A 45 -0.96 -12.80 13.20
N LEU A 46 -1.31 -12.44 11.97
CA LEU A 46 -2.35 -13.10 11.19
C LEU A 46 -1.97 -14.50 10.71
N ALA A 47 -0.68 -14.77 10.49
CA ALA A 47 -0.18 -16.11 10.20
C ALA A 47 -0.41 -17.09 11.36
N ALA A 48 -0.38 -16.58 12.61
CA ALA A 48 -0.66 -17.37 13.82
C ALA A 48 -2.17 -17.61 14.06
N ILE A 49 -3.05 -16.94 13.29
CA ILE A 49 -4.50 -17.01 13.48
C ILE A 49 -5.13 -18.02 12.50
N PRO A 50 -6.05 -18.87 12.97
CA PRO A 50 -6.81 -19.78 12.11
C PRO A 50 -7.51 -19.03 10.97
N PRO A 51 -7.57 -19.60 9.76
CA PRO A 51 -8.10 -18.91 8.57
C PRO A 51 -9.51 -18.34 8.77
N GLU A 52 -10.37 -19.06 9.49
CA GLU A 52 -11.74 -18.67 9.82
C GLU A 52 -11.81 -17.41 10.69
N GLN A 53 -10.77 -17.15 11.49
CA GLN A 53 -10.70 -16.02 12.43
C GLN A 53 -9.91 -14.83 11.89
N ARG A 54 -9.25 -14.95 10.73
CA ARG A 54 -8.42 -13.86 10.17
C ARG A 54 -9.23 -12.64 9.80
N LEU A 55 -10.40 -12.82 9.18
CA LEU A 55 -11.32 -11.75 8.80
C LEU A 55 -11.82 -10.93 10.00
N PRO A 56 -12.46 -11.55 11.02
CA PRO A 56 -12.92 -10.81 12.19
C PRO A 56 -11.75 -10.18 12.96
N TRP A 57 -10.60 -10.84 13.02
CA TRP A 57 -9.41 -10.25 13.62
C TRP A 57 -8.92 -9.01 12.87
N LEU A 58 -8.87 -9.07 11.54
CA LEU A 58 -8.44 -7.94 10.71
C LEU A 58 -9.41 -6.76 10.83
N ALA A 59 -10.71 -7.03 10.80
CA ALA A 59 -11.75 -6.03 11.00
C ALA A 59 -11.61 -5.35 12.37
N MET A 60 -11.36 -6.13 13.42
CA MET A 60 -11.09 -5.61 14.76
C MET A 60 -9.82 -4.76 14.80
N ARG A 61 -8.73 -5.23 14.19
CA ARG A 61 -7.43 -4.54 14.19
C ARG A 61 -7.50 -3.20 13.47
N LEU A 62 -8.14 -3.17 12.29
CA LEU A 62 -8.43 -1.93 11.55
C LEU A 62 -9.30 -0.99 12.37
N THR A 63 -10.33 -1.52 13.03
CA THR A 63 -11.20 -0.72 13.89
C THR A 63 -10.42 -0.08 15.04
N LYS A 64 -9.56 -0.85 15.73
CA LYS A 64 -8.67 -0.30 16.77
C LYS A 64 -7.78 0.80 16.21
N HIS A 65 -7.22 0.59 15.02
CA HIS A 65 -6.34 1.56 14.38
C HIS A 65 -7.07 2.87 14.04
N VAL A 66 -8.27 2.78 13.47
CA VAL A 66 -9.11 3.94 13.15
C VAL A 66 -9.53 4.69 14.41
N LEU A 67 -9.94 3.98 15.47
CA LEU A 67 -10.31 4.60 16.73
C LEU A 67 -9.14 5.33 17.39
N ALA A 68 -7.95 4.72 17.39
CA ALA A 68 -6.75 5.35 17.92
C ALA A 68 -6.30 6.57 17.10
N GLU A 69 -6.27 6.47 15.77
CA GLU A 69 -5.76 7.57 14.92
C GLU A 69 -6.76 8.69 14.64
N LYS A 70 -8.02 8.35 14.36
CA LYS A 70 -9.04 9.32 13.94
C LYS A 70 -9.82 9.91 15.10
N PHE A 71 -9.98 9.14 16.18
CA PHE A 71 -10.80 9.54 17.33
C PHE A 71 -9.99 9.69 18.62
N SER A 72 -8.69 9.39 18.60
CA SER A 72 -7.82 9.38 19.80
C SER A 72 -8.39 8.52 20.95
N LEU A 73 -9.23 7.53 20.60
CA LEU A 73 -9.85 6.61 21.54
C LEU A 73 -8.91 5.41 21.71
N VAL A 74 -8.10 5.47 22.76
CA VAL A 74 -7.08 4.45 23.06
C VAL A 74 -7.46 3.57 24.25
N ASP A 75 -8.39 4.03 25.10
CA ASP A 75 -8.91 3.25 26.22
C ASP A 75 -9.93 2.23 25.73
N ASP A 76 -9.51 0.96 25.69
CA ASP A 76 -10.33 -0.15 25.21
C ASP A 76 -11.34 -0.67 26.24
N THR A 77 -11.33 -0.13 27.46
CA THR A 77 -12.32 -0.40 28.50
C THR A 77 -13.47 0.60 28.50
N ALA A 78 -13.29 1.75 27.84
CA ALA A 78 -14.28 2.81 27.79
C ALA A 78 -15.57 2.34 27.08
N PRO A 79 -16.77 2.64 27.61
CA PRO A 79 -18.03 2.18 27.03
C PRO A 79 -18.30 2.78 25.64
N GLU A 80 -17.75 3.96 25.34
CA GLU A 80 -17.83 4.58 24.02
C GLU A 80 -16.97 3.86 22.99
N TYR A 81 -15.73 3.50 23.38
CA TYR A 81 -14.84 2.70 22.56
C TYR A 81 -15.50 1.36 22.20
N VAL A 82 -16.02 0.63 23.20
CA VAL A 82 -16.66 -0.68 22.97
C VAL A 82 -17.86 -0.54 22.02
N ARG A 83 -18.70 0.47 22.21
CA ARG A 83 -19.87 0.71 21.33
C ARG A 83 -19.46 1.04 19.90
N LEU A 84 -18.51 1.94 19.71
CA LEU A 84 -18.03 2.33 18.38
C LEU A 84 -17.28 1.19 17.70
N SER A 85 -16.40 0.51 18.44
CA SER A 85 -15.65 -0.64 17.96
C SER A 85 -16.58 -1.73 17.44
N ARG A 86 -17.61 -2.08 18.23
CA ARG A 86 -18.62 -3.06 17.82
C ARG A 86 -19.35 -2.62 16.55
N ARG A 87 -19.81 -1.36 16.47
CA ARG A 87 -20.52 -0.84 15.29
C ARG A 87 -19.67 -0.87 14.03
N ILE A 88 -18.41 -0.45 14.11
CA ILE A 88 -17.50 -0.43 12.96
C ILE A 88 -17.17 -1.86 12.53
N CYS A 89 -16.86 -2.76 13.47
CA CYS A 89 -16.63 -4.17 13.17
C CYS A 89 -17.83 -4.80 12.46
N GLN A 90 -19.04 -4.57 12.96
CA GLN A 90 -20.27 -5.05 12.32
C GLN A 90 -20.43 -4.49 10.91
N ALA A 91 -20.25 -3.18 10.74
CA ALA A 91 -20.38 -2.54 9.42
C ALA A 91 -19.38 -3.09 8.39
N ILE A 92 -18.16 -3.45 8.81
CA ILE A 92 -17.16 -4.07 7.94
C ILE A 92 -17.59 -5.49 7.56
N LEU A 93 -18.02 -6.30 8.54
CA LEU A 93 -18.38 -7.71 8.35
C LEU A 93 -19.74 -7.90 7.66
N GLU A 94 -20.63 -6.92 7.71
CA GLU A 94 -21.91 -6.94 6.99
C GLU A 94 -21.76 -6.45 5.55
N ASN A 95 -20.63 -5.83 5.19
CA ASN A 95 -20.39 -5.31 3.85
C ASN A 95 -19.57 -6.30 2.99
N PRO A 96 -20.19 -6.97 2.00
CA PRO A 96 -19.49 -7.97 1.19
C PRO A 96 -18.35 -7.40 0.34
N LYS A 97 -18.39 -6.09 0.02
CA LYS A 97 -17.30 -5.43 -0.72
C LYS A 97 -16.06 -5.28 0.15
N GLU A 98 -16.23 -4.90 1.41
CA GLU A 98 -15.13 -4.77 2.35
C GLU A 98 -14.57 -6.15 2.71
N ILE A 99 -15.42 -7.16 2.94
CA ILE A 99 -14.96 -8.55 3.12
C ILE A 99 -14.09 -9.00 1.95
N SER A 100 -14.52 -8.75 0.71
CA SER A 100 -13.75 -9.13 -0.48
C SER A 100 -12.42 -8.39 -0.56
N ARG A 101 -12.36 -7.11 -0.17
CA ARG A 101 -11.11 -6.33 -0.10
C ARG A 101 -10.17 -6.89 0.96
N LEU A 102 -10.69 -7.16 2.17
CA LEU A 102 -9.93 -7.74 3.26
C LEU A 102 -9.38 -9.12 2.88
N GLN A 103 -10.20 -10.00 2.29
CA GLN A 103 -9.76 -11.30 1.81
C GLN A 103 -8.64 -11.21 0.76
N LYS A 104 -8.72 -10.24 -0.17
CA LYS A 104 -7.63 -9.99 -1.13
C LYS A 104 -6.33 -9.58 -0.44
N LEU A 105 -6.41 -8.74 0.59
CA LEU A 105 -5.25 -8.34 1.40
C LEU A 105 -4.62 -9.51 2.19
N LEU A 106 -5.42 -10.52 2.54
CA LEU A 106 -4.91 -11.73 3.20
C LEU A 106 -4.18 -12.69 2.24
N GLN A 107 -4.43 -12.56 0.93
CA GLN A 107 -3.85 -13.41 -0.11
C GLN A 107 -2.61 -12.79 -0.79
N SER A 108 -2.33 -11.51 -0.52
CA SER A 108 -1.21 -10.72 -1.06
C SER A 108 -0.03 -10.59 -0.10
#